data_AF-A0AAE4B2G5-F1
#
_entry.id   AF-A0AAE4B2G5-F1
#
_cell.length_a   1.000
_cell.length_b   1.000
_cell.length_c   1.000
_cell.angle_alpha   90.00
_cell.angle_beta   90.00
_cell.angle_gamma   90.00
#
_symmetry.space_group_name_H-M   'P 1'
#
loop_
_entity.id
_entity.type
_entity.pdbx_description
1 polymer ?
#
loop_
_entity_poly.entity_id
_entity_poly.type
_entity_poly.pdbx_seq_one_letter_code
_entity_poly.pdbx_strand_id
1 'polypeptide(L)'
;MTHAATGPRTGPRRGIVYGFNVRDPQTGIVYLGYVGQTRQLLRAREAQHRTDQSWADIIDGGAFVLEEGVWSDGELDRREVAAIQRLRPLFNIAGNEANPDRIPPWEAVAARHLRDDAAGRPRWVAPPKDRPRPGKRQEIPTPAQLGMTRRPVRRPIPLGVVAAAWVGMFVAGMGAASWAGIPENVAGWLAIAVASAMWGRFVVPAWWHRRR
;
A
#
# COMPACT_ATOMS: atom_id res chain seq x y z
N MET A 1 -7.13 -7.86 38.06
CA MET A 1 -6.30 -7.39 36.94
C MET A 1 -7.17 -6.53 36.04
N THR A 2 -7.08 -5.22 36.20
CA THR A 2 -7.95 -4.23 35.55
C THR A 2 -7.35 -3.87 34.21
N HIS A 3 -7.99 -4.26 33.11
CA HIS A 3 -7.59 -3.81 31.77
C HIS A 3 -7.85 -2.30 31.68
N ALA A 4 -6.79 -1.51 31.75
CA ALA A 4 -6.84 -0.09 31.44
C ALA A 4 -7.39 0.07 30.01
N ALA A 5 -8.58 0.63 29.90
CA ALA A 5 -9.12 1.10 28.63
C ALA A 5 -8.19 2.21 28.14
N THR A 6 -7.29 1.87 27.20
CA THR A 6 -6.54 2.88 26.44
C THR A 6 -7.56 3.81 25.79
N GLY A 7 -7.62 5.04 26.30
CA GLY A 7 -8.44 6.11 25.74
C GLY A 7 -8.14 6.34 24.25
N PRO A 8 -8.99 7.08 23.54
CA PRO A 8 -8.76 7.38 22.13
C PRO A 8 -7.37 8.00 21.95
N ARG A 9 -6.53 7.38 21.11
CA ARG A 9 -5.21 7.93 20.76
C ARG A 9 -5.43 9.22 19.98
N THR A 10 -5.26 10.36 20.63
CA THR A 10 -5.48 11.71 20.10
C THR A 10 -4.29 12.29 19.31
N GLY A 11 -3.23 11.50 19.08
CA GLY A 11 -2.06 11.95 18.34
C GLY A 11 -2.23 11.89 16.81
N PRO A 12 -1.40 12.64 16.05
CA PRO A 12 -1.31 12.51 14.60
C PRO A 12 -1.07 11.07 14.15
N ARG A 13 -1.76 10.64 13.11
CA ARG A 13 -1.66 9.29 12.54
C ARG A 13 -1.58 9.37 11.03
N ARG A 14 -1.14 8.28 10.40
CA ARG A 14 -1.23 8.13 8.94
C ARG A 14 -2.67 8.32 8.49
N GLY A 15 -2.87 9.13 7.47
CA GLY A 15 -4.15 9.39 6.82
C GLY A 15 -3.95 9.50 5.32
N ILE A 16 -5.00 9.16 4.58
CA ILE A 16 -5.01 9.17 3.11
C ILE A 16 -6.23 9.94 2.66
N VAL A 17 -6.05 10.91 1.78
CA VAL A 17 -7.09 11.48 0.92
C VAL A 17 -7.00 10.74 -0.42
N TYR A 18 -8.11 10.16 -0.87
CA TYR A 18 -8.18 9.34 -2.07
C TYR A 18 -9.31 9.78 -3.00
N GLY A 19 -9.22 9.35 -4.25
CA GLY A 19 -10.23 9.54 -5.28
C GLY A 19 -10.73 8.23 -5.90
N PHE A 20 -11.94 8.27 -6.46
CA PHE A 20 -12.46 7.30 -7.41
C PHE A 20 -12.76 7.99 -8.73
N ASN A 21 -12.30 7.37 -9.80
CA ASN A 21 -12.81 7.67 -11.13
C ASN A 21 -14.05 6.84 -11.39
N VAL A 22 -14.98 7.41 -12.14
CA VAL A 22 -16.18 6.73 -12.61
C VAL A 22 -16.31 6.91 -14.11
N ARG A 23 -16.80 5.87 -14.78
CA ARG A 23 -17.04 5.90 -16.21
C ARG A 23 -18.52 6.09 -16.46
N ASP A 24 -18.87 7.14 -17.17
CA ASP A 24 -20.23 7.32 -17.64
C ASP A 24 -20.58 6.17 -18.60
N PRO A 25 -21.60 5.35 -18.29
CA PRO A 25 -21.97 4.21 -19.10
C PRO A 25 -22.57 4.58 -20.46
N GLN A 26 -23.05 5.82 -20.65
CA GLN A 26 -23.64 6.27 -21.90
C GLN A 26 -22.56 6.83 -22.84
N THR A 27 -21.67 7.66 -22.31
CA THR A 27 -20.66 8.37 -23.12
C THR A 27 -19.29 7.70 -23.11
N GLY A 28 -19.01 6.83 -22.14
CA GLY A 28 -17.70 6.22 -21.91
C GLY A 28 -16.65 7.17 -21.32
N ILE A 29 -17.00 8.44 -21.11
CA ILE A 29 -16.10 9.45 -20.54
C ILE A 29 -15.85 9.15 -19.07
N VAL A 30 -14.61 9.35 -18.64
CA VAL A 30 -14.17 9.12 -17.26
C VAL A 30 -14.13 10.44 -16.51
N TYR A 31 -14.79 10.49 -15.36
CA TYR A 31 -14.86 11.64 -14.47
C TYR A 31 -14.33 11.30 -13.09
N LEU A 32 -13.91 12.32 -12.34
CA LEU A 32 -13.68 12.17 -10.91
C LEU A 32 -15.03 12.04 -10.21
N GLY A 33 -15.36 10.82 -9.78
CA GLY A 33 -16.65 10.52 -9.17
C GLY A 33 -16.72 10.88 -7.70
N TYR A 34 -15.66 10.59 -6.93
CA TYR A 34 -15.71 10.77 -5.48
C TYR A 34 -14.31 11.04 -4.91
N VAL A 35 -14.26 11.89 -3.88
CA VAL A 35 -13.09 12.10 -3.02
C VAL A 35 -13.46 11.76 -1.59
N GLY A 36 -12.57 11.07 -0.89
CA GLY A 36 -12.77 10.82 0.53
C GLY A 36 -11.47 10.69 1.31
N GLN A 37 -11.58 10.60 2.63
CA GLN A 37 -10.46 10.29 3.51
C GLN A 37 -10.56 8.90 4.16
N THR A 38 -9.42 8.38 4.62
CA THR A 38 -9.38 7.16 5.46
C THR A 38 -8.15 7.08 6.36
N ARG A 39 -8.35 6.42 7.51
CA ARG A 39 -7.27 5.91 8.40
C ARG A 39 -6.95 4.43 8.16
N GLN A 40 -7.77 3.77 7.36
CA GLN A 40 -7.62 2.36 7.01
C GLN A 40 -6.69 2.20 5.81
N LEU A 41 -6.31 0.96 5.49
CA LEU A 41 -5.66 0.68 4.22
C LEU A 41 -6.60 1.08 3.07
N LEU A 42 -6.06 1.71 2.03
CA LEU A 42 -6.84 2.20 0.90
C LEU A 42 -7.70 1.09 0.26
N ARG A 43 -7.12 -0.10 0.05
CA ARG A 43 -7.83 -1.29 -0.44
C ARG A 43 -9.06 -1.69 0.39
N ALA A 44 -8.99 -1.54 1.71
CA ALA A 44 -10.09 -1.89 2.60
C ALA A 44 -11.22 -0.86 2.51
N ARG A 45 -10.86 0.41 2.33
CA ARG A 45 -11.82 1.48 2.09
C ARG A 45 -12.46 1.35 0.70
N GLU A 46 -11.69 0.94 -0.30
CA GLU A 46 -12.20 0.64 -1.62
C GLU A 46 -13.24 -0.48 -1.62
N ALA A 47 -12.97 -1.59 -0.93
CA ALA A 47 -13.92 -2.68 -0.82
C ALA A 47 -15.26 -2.24 -0.20
N GLN A 48 -15.23 -1.33 0.79
CA GLN A 48 -16.44 -0.74 1.37
C GLN A 48 -17.22 0.05 0.31
N HIS A 49 -16.55 0.93 -0.43
CA HIS A 49 -17.21 1.73 -1.46
C HIS A 49 -17.84 0.88 -2.56
N ARG A 50 -17.14 -0.17 -3.02
CA ARG A 50 -17.67 -1.09 -4.04
C ARG A 50 -18.92 -1.86 -3.60
N THR A 51 -19.12 -1.98 -2.28
CA THR A 51 -20.29 -2.67 -1.71
C THR A 51 -21.42 -1.70 -1.41
N ASP A 52 -21.08 -0.53 -0.89
CA ASP A 52 -22.02 0.33 -0.18
C ASP A 52 -22.50 1.54 -0.99
N GLN A 53 -21.89 1.85 -2.14
CA GLN A 53 -22.23 3.01 -2.96
C GLN A 53 -23.15 2.63 -4.13
N SER A 54 -24.14 3.46 -4.40
CA SER A 54 -25.05 3.27 -5.55
C SER A 54 -24.35 3.42 -6.90
N TRP A 55 -23.23 4.14 -6.96
CA TRP A 55 -22.39 4.31 -8.14
C TRP A 55 -21.21 3.30 -8.20
N ALA A 56 -21.20 2.29 -7.33
CA ALA A 56 -20.10 1.32 -7.25
C ALA A 56 -19.84 0.54 -8.55
N ASP A 57 -20.90 0.29 -9.33
CA ASP A 57 -20.85 -0.47 -10.58
C ASP A 57 -20.18 0.26 -11.73
N ILE A 58 -20.07 1.59 -11.64
CA ILE A 58 -19.46 2.45 -12.65
C ILE A 58 -18.08 2.96 -12.23
N ILE A 59 -17.49 2.42 -11.15
CA ILE A 59 -16.13 2.74 -10.74
C ILE A 59 -15.14 2.26 -11.81
N ASP A 60 -14.31 3.19 -12.30
CA ASP A 60 -13.28 2.93 -13.30
C ASP A 60 -11.89 2.77 -12.63
N GLY A 61 -11.35 1.55 -12.68
CA GLY A 61 -10.10 1.23 -11.98
C GLY A 61 -10.27 1.14 -10.47
N GLY A 62 -9.17 1.29 -9.72
CA GLY A 62 -9.14 1.24 -8.25
C GLY A 62 -9.14 2.63 -7.60
N ALA A 63 -9.22 2.67 -6.27
CA ALA A 63 -9.02 3.91 -5.54
C ALA A 63 -7.57 4.38 -5.71
N PHE A 64 -7.35 5.68 -5.90
CA PHE A 64 -6.01 6.25 -6.03
C PHE A 64 -5.76 7.31 -4.94
N VAL A 65 -4.49 7.46 -4.56
CA VAL A 65 -4.07 8.42 -3.53
C VAL A 65 -3.97 9.81 -4.16
N LEU A 66 -4.69 10.78 -3.58
CA LEU A 66 -4.53 12.20 -3.88
C LEU A 66 -3.49 12.83 -2.95
N GLU A 67 -3.56 12.48 -1.67
CA GLU A 67 -2.62 12.94 -0.67
C GLU A 67 -2.44 11.91 0.45
N GLU A 68 -1.25 11.80 1.01
CA GLU A 68 -0.95 10.93 2.14
C GLU A 68 0.03 11.59 3.10
N GLY A 69 -0.20 11.43 4.41
CA GLY A 69 0.65 12.01 5.44
C GLY A 69 0.26 11.61 6.86
N VAL A 70 0.97 12.19 7.83
CA VAL A 70 0.69 12.01 9.25
C VAL A 70 0.01 13.28 9.76
N TRP A 71 -1.27 13.17 10.10
CA TRP A 71 -2.12 14.31 10.45
C TRP A 71 -3.03 13.96 11.62
N SER A 72 -3.44 14.98 12.36
CA SER A 72 -4.61 14.90 13.24
C SER A 72 -5.89 14.65 12.45
N ASP A 73 -6.98 14.27 13.11
CA ASP A 73 -8.26 14.00 12.43
C ASP A 73 -8.81 15.30 11.80
N GLY A 74 -8.79 16.42 12.51
CA GLY A 74 -9.24 17.71 11.97
C GLY A 74 -8.36 18.28 10.84
N GLU A 75 -7.08 17.92 10.76
CA GLU A 75 -6.26 18.23 9.59
C GLU A 75 -6.62 17.37 8.39
N LEU A 76 -6.85 16.07 8.59
CA LEU A 76 -7.25 15.17 7.51
C LEU A 76 -8.63 15.56 6.96
N ASP A 77 -9.59 15.94 7.82
CA ASP A 77 -10.89 16.48 7.42
C ASP A 77 -10.73 17.75 6.55
N ARG A 78 -9.90 18.71 6.99
CA ARG A 78 -9.65 19.95 6.22
C ARG A 78 -9.03 19.66 4.85
N ARG A 79 -8.15 18.67 4.75
CA ARG A 79 -7.53 18.25 3.48
C ARG A 79 -8.54 17.59 2.54
N GLU A 80 -9.42 16.74 3.06
CA GLU A 80 -10.52 16.16 2.29
C GLU A 80 -11.42 17.25 1.73
N VAL A 81 -11.87 18.19 2.56
CA VAL A 81 -12.73 19.30 2.13
C VAL A 81 -12.04 20.18 1.08
N ALA A 82 -10.76 20.52 1.28
CA ALA A 82 -10.00 21.30 0.30
C ALA A 82 -9.88 20.57 -1.05
N ALA A 83 -9.68 19.25 -1.04
CA ALA A 83 -9.64 18.45 -2.25
C ALA A 83 -11.00 18.40 -2.96
N ILE A 84 -12.11 18.25 -2.21
CA ILE A 84 -13.47 18.27 -2.77
C ILE A 84 -13.77 19.62 -3.43
N GLN A 85 -13.52 20.73 -2.74
CA GLN A 85 -13.79 22.07 -3.26
C GLN A 85 -12.99 22.39 -4.53
N ARG A 86 -11.73 21.93 -4.58
CA ARG A 86 -10.84 22.13 -5.73
C ARG A 86 -11.22 21.25 -6.92
N LEU A 87 -11.48 19.97 -6.68
CA LEU A 87 -11.62 18.97 -7.75
C LEU A 87 -13.09 18.73 -8.16
N ARG A 88 -14.04 19.18 -7.35
CA ARG A 88 -15.48 19.12 -7.60
C ARG A 88 -15.97 17.76 -8.10
N PRO A 89 -15.71 16.66 -7.37
CA PRO A 89 -16.15 15.32 -7.76
C PRO A 89 -17.68 15.22 -7.82
N LEU A 90 -18.21 14.33 -8.65
CA LEU A 90 -19.66 14.25 -8.91
C LEU A 90 -20.49 13.85 -7.68
N PHE A 91 -20.06 12.86 -6.89
CA PHE A 91 -20.86 12.23 -5.84
C PHE A 91 -20.60 12.74 -4.42
N ASN A 92 -19.71 13.72 -4.24
CA ASN A 92 -19.59 14.41 -2.95
C ASN A 92 -20.66 15.47 -2.82
N ILE A 93 -21.34 15.50 -1.67
CA ILE A 93 -22.38 16.50 -1.37
C ILE A 93 -21.83 17.54 -0.41
N ALA A 94 -21.40 17.11 0.78
CA ALA A 94 -20.84 17.99 1.79
C ALA A 94 -19.51 18.61 1.30
N GLY A 95 -19.39 19.93 1.39
CA GLY A 95 -18.24 20.68 0.93
C GLY A 95 -18.16 20.86 -0.59
N ASN A 96 -19.19 20.44 -1.33
CA ASN A 96 -19.27 20.51 -2.80
C ASN A 96 -20.53 21.24 -3.29
N GLU A 97 -21.17 22.03 -2.43
CA GLU A 97 -22.47 22.64 -2.67
C GLU A 97 -22.45 23.65 -3.84
N ALA A 98 -21.27 24.21 -4.13
CA ALA A 98 -21.02 25.11 -5.25
C ALA A 98 -20.82 24.41 -6.60
N ASN A 99 -20.71 23.08 -6.62
CA ASN A 99 -20.59 22.33 -7.87
C ASN A 99 -22.00 22.12 -8.49
N PRO A 100 -22.29 22.71 -9.67
CA PRO A 100 -23.57 22.51 -10.35
C PRO A 100 -23.74 21.09 -10.88
N ASP A 101 -22.64 20.38 -11.17
CA ASP A 101 -22.65 19.05 -11.77
C ASP A 101 -22.66 17.92 -10.72
N ARG A 102 -22.82 18.26 -9.43
CA ARG A 102 -22.90 17.25 -8.39
C ARG A 102 -24.18 16.42 -8.56
N ILE A 103 -24.07 15.12 -8.34
CA ILE A 103 -25.19 14.19 -8.42
C ILE A 103 -25.63 13.84 -6.99
N PRO A 104 -26.84 14.25 -6.57
CA PRO A 104 -27.33 13.95 -5.24
C PRO A 104 -27.57 12.44 -5.04
N PRO A 105 -27.58 11.95 -3.78
CA PRO A 105 -27.62 10.52 -3.51
C PRO A 105 -28.87 9.82 -4.08
N TRP A 106 -30.03 10.48 -4.07
CA TRP A 106 -31.28 9.92 -4.61
C TRP A 106 -31.22 9.74 -6.13
N GLU A 107 -30.61 10.67 -6.86
CA GLU A 107 -30.41 10.57 -8.31
C GLU A 107 -29.42 9.45 -8.64
N ALA A 108 -28.34 9.32 -7.87
CA ALA A 108 -27.39 8.22 -8.05
C ALA A 108 -28.05 6.84 -7.83
N VAL A 109 -28.96 6.72 -6.85
CA VAL A 109 -29.75 5.51 -6.62
C VAL A 109 -30.72 5.23 -7.77
N ALA A 110 -31.48 6.25 -8.21
CA ALA A 110 -32.40 6.09 -9.33
C ALA A 110 -31.67 5.67 -10.61
N ALA A 111 -30.54 6.32 -10.91
CA ALA A 111 -29.69 5.95 -12.05
C ALA A 111 -29.15 4.52 -11.93
N ARG A 112 -28.78 4.07 -10.71
CA ARG A 112 -28.36 2.68 -10.48
C ARG A 112 -29.49 1.70 -10.74
N HIS A 113 -30.70 1.97 -10.26
CA HIS A 113 -31.86 1.12 -10.50
C HIS A 113 -32.19 1.01 -11.98
N LEU A 114 -32.13 2.13 -12.73
CA LEU A 114 -32.30 2.09 -14.19
C LEU A 114 -31.25 1.19 -14.86
N ARG A 115 -29.99 1.25 -14.43
CA ARG A 115 -28.93 0.37 -14.94
C ARG A 115 -29.09 -1.09 -14.51
N ASP A 116 -29.64 -1.35 -13.33
CA ASP A 116 -29.91 -2.71 -12.86
C ASP A 116 -31.07 -3.33 -13.63
N ASP A 117 -32.17 -2.58 -13.81
CA ASP A 117 -33.33 -2.99 -14.58
C ASP A 117 -32.95 -3.28 -16.04
N ALA A 118 -32.19 -2.39 -16.69
CA ALA A 118 -31.72 -2.57 -18.06
C ALA A 118 -30.79 -3.79 -18.24
N ALA A 119 -30.03 -4.14 -17.20
CA ALA A 119 -29.13 -5.28 -17.21
C ALA A 119 -29.77 -6.58 -16.68
N GLY A 120 -31.05 -6.55 -16.29
CA GLY A 120 -31.72 -7.69 -15.65
C GLY A 120 -31.11 -8.10 -14.31
N ARG A 121 -30.42 -7.19 -13.61
CA ARG A 121 -29.80 -7.45 -12.30
C ARG A 121 -30.81 -7.18 -11.18
N PRO A 122 -30.67 -7.85 -10.02
CA PRO A 122 -31.38 -7.44 -8.82
C PRO A 122 -31.10 -5.96 -8.53
N ARG A 123 -32.15 -5.18 -8.25
CA ARG A 123 -32.01 -3.78 -7.87
C ARG A 123 -31.09 -3.65 -6.67
N TRP A 124 -30.08 -2.80 -6.77
CA TRP A 124 -29.22 -2.48 -5.65
C TRP A 124 -30.04 -1.89 -4.48
N VAL A 125 -29.78 -2.37 -3.27
CA VAL A 125 -30.38 -1.86 -2.04
C VAL A 125 -29.28 -1.39 -1.12
N ALA A 126 -29.44 -0.18 -0.59
CA ALA A 126 -28.47 0.39 0.31
C ALA A 126 -28.26 -0.50 1.54
N PRO A 127 -27.00 -0.65 2.00
CA PRO A 127 -26.70 -1.15 3.32
C PRO A 127 -27.59 -0.60 4.44
N PRO A 128 -28.07 -1.43 5.38
CA PRO A 128 -28.48 -0.92 6.67
C PRO A 128 -27.37 -0.05 7.27
N LYS A 129 -27.70 1.16 7.71
CA LYS A 129 -26.72 2.09 8.30
C LYS A 129 -26.10 1.55 9.59
N ASP A 130 -26.85 0.69 10.28
CA ASP A 130 -26.49 0.09 11.57
C ASP A 130 -25.89 -1.32 11.44
N ARG A 131 -25.46 -1.73 10.23
CA ARG A 131 -24.63 -2.93 10.10
C ARG A 131 -23.52 -2.84 11.16
N PRO A 132 -23.30 -3.85 12.01
CA PRO A 132 -22.18 -3.84 12.93
C PRO A 132 -20.94 -3.63 12.07
N ARG A 133 -20.32 -2.45 12.18
CA ARG A 133 -19.05 -2.17 11.52
C ARG A 133 -18.18 -3.36 11.90
N PRO A 134 -17.66 -4.15 10.95
CA PRO A 134 -16.91 -5.37 11.27
C PRO A 134 -15.99 -5.03 12.43
N GLY A 135 -16.28 -5.68 13.57
CA GLY A 135 -16.02 -5.16 14.91
C GLY A 135 -14.64 -4.57 15.01
N LYS A 136 -14.52 -3.43 15.71
CA LYS A 136 -13.29 -2.76 16.15
C LYS A 136 -12.07 -3.45 15.52
N ARG A 137 -11.63 -2.96 14.35
CA ARG A 137 -10.37 -3.29 13.68
C ARG A 137 -9.72 -4.43 14.44
N GLN A 138 -9.96 -5.70 14.08
CA GLN A 138 -9.19 -6.81 14.68
C GLN A 138 -7.78 -6.27 14.74
N GLU A 139 -7.30 -5.96 15.95
CA GLU A 139 -5.99 -5.39 16.11
C GLU A 139 -5.15 -6.51 15.56
N ILE A 140 -4.69 -6.37 14.32
CA ILE A 140 -3.85 -7.37 13.68
C ILE A 140 -2.77 -7.53 14.71
N PRO A 141 -2.75 -8.68 15.43
CA PRO A 141 -1.98 -8.76 16.64
C PRO A 141 -0.57 -8.40 16.22
N THR A 142 -0.03 -7.36 16.84
CA THR A 142 1.30 -6.87 16.51
C THR A 142 2.23 -8.08 16.57
N PRO A 143 3.31 -8.15 15.79
CA PRO A 143 4.23 -9.29 15.84
C PRO A 143 4.63 -9.68 17.27
N ALA A 144 4.73 -8.69 18.18
CA ALA A 144 4.93 -8.89 19.61
C ALA A 144 3.80 -9.69 20.31
N GLN A 145 2.52 -9.40 20.00
CA GLN A 145 1.35 -10.12 20.53
C GLN A 145 1.21 -11.54 19.96
N LEU A 146 1.74 -11.81 18.76
CA LEU A 146 1.76 -13.16 18.16
C LEU A 146 2.91 -14.05 18.66
N GLY A 147 3.69 -13.60 19.65
CA GLY A 147 4.93 -14.29 20.05
C GLY A 147 5.97 -14.35 18.92
N MET A 148 5.75 -13.61 17.83
CA MET A 148 6.73 -13.47 16.77
C MET A 148 7.77 -12.47 17.25
N THR A 149 8.80 -13.00 17.90
CA THR A 149 10.05 -12.26 18.10
C THR A 149 10.42 -11.67 16.75
N ARG A 150 10.59 -10.34 16.69
CA ARG A 150 11.08 -9.67 15.49
C ARG A 150 12.37 -10.39 15.11
N ARG A 151 12.31 -11.27 14.09
CA ARG A 151 13.54 -11.78 13.50
C ARG A 151 14.31 -10.52 13.14
N PRO A 152 15.54 -10.33 13.68
CA PRO A 152 16.30 -9.14 13.36
C PRO A 152 16.35 -9.07 11.85
N VAL A 153 15.77 -8.00 11.29
CA VAL A 153 15.87 -7.72 9.87
C VAL A 153 17.37 -7.63 9.63
N ARG A 154 17.93 -8.67 9.01
CA ARG A 154 19.34 -8.67 8.63
C ARG A 154 19.47 -7.49 7.68
N ARG A 155 19.97 -6.37 8.20
CA ARG A 155 20.24 -5.19 7.38
C ARG A 155 21.14 -5.69 6.25
N PRO A 156 20.84 -5.39 4.98
CA PRO A 156 21.73 -5.74 3.91
C PRO A 156 23.10 -5.17 4.25
N ILE A 157 24.13 -6.00 4.18
CA ILE A 157 25.50 -5.53 4.39
C ILE A 157 25.75 -4.50 3.27
N PRO A 158 26.16 -3.27 3.59
CA PRO A 158 26.36 -2.25 2.57
C PRO A 158 27.37 -2.72 1.53
N LEU A 159 27.09 -2.45 0.26
CA LEU A 159 27.88 -2.94 -0.87
C LEU A 159 29.38 -2.58 -0.74
N GLY A 160 29.70 -1.44 -0.11
CA GLY A 160 31.08 -1.05 0.17
C GLY A 160 31.82 -1.99 1.12
N VAL A 161 31.18 -2.49 2.17
CA VAL A 161 31.79 -3.47 3.10
C VAL A 161 32.01 -4.82 2.38
N VAL A 162 31.05 -5.17 1.53
CA VAL A 162 31.07 -6.38 0.71
C VAL A 162 32.22 -6.32 -0.32
N ALA A 163 32.42 -5.19 -0.98
CA ALA A 163 33.53 -4.95 -1.90
C ALA A 163 34.88 -4.91 -1.18
N ALA A 164 34.98 -4.24 -0.03
CA ALA A 164 36.22 -4.16 0.75
C ALA A 164 36.69 -5.54 1.23
N ALA A 165 35.76 -6.39 1.68
CA ALA A 165 36.07 -7.77 2.06
C ALA A 165 36.58 -8.59 0.87
N TRP A 166 36.00 -8.40 -0.32
CA TRP A 166 36.44 -9.08 -1.53
C TRP A 166 37.86 -8.68 -1.94
N VAL A 167 38.15 -7.38 -1.95
CA VAL A 167 39.50 -6.86 -2.26
C VAL A 167 40.52 -7.36 -1.23
N GLY A 168 40.18 -7.37 0.06
CA GLY A 168 41.05 -7.89 1.11
C GLY A 168 41.42 -9.37 0.90
N MET A 169 40.44 -10.21 0.54
CA MET A 169 40.69 -11.62 0.21
C MET A 169 41.58 -11.78 -1.02
N PHE A 170 41.37 -10.96 -2.06
CA PHE A 170 42.18 -10.99 -3.26
C PHE A 170 43.66 -10.64 -2.97
N VAL A 171 43.91 -9.56 -2.23
CA VAL A 171 45.27 -9.14 -1.85
C VAL A 171 45.96 -10.19 -0.98
N ALA A 172 45.25 -10.77 0.00
CA ALA A 172 45.79 -11.85 0.82
C ALA A 172 46.13 -13.10 0.01
N GLY A 173 45.28 -13.47 -0.97
CA GLY A 173 45.53 -14.59 -1.88
C GLY A 173 46.76 -14.37 -2.77
N MET A 174 46.93 -13.16 -3.31
CA MET A 174 48.12 -12.79 -4.07
C MET A 174 49.40 -12.86 -3.23
N GLY A 175 49.36 -12.37 -1.98
CA GLY A 175 50.49 -12.45 -1.06
C GLY A 175 50.90 -13.88 -0.72
N ALA A 176 49.92 -14.76 -0.46
CA ALA A 176 50.17 -16.18 -0.20
C ALA A 176 50.74 -16.91 -1.43
N ALA A 177 50.22 -16.62 -2.62
CA ALA A 177 50.71 -17.21 -3.86
C ALA A 177 52.14 -16.75 -4.21
N SER A 178 52.44 -15.46 -3.98
CA SER A 178 53.79 -14.92 -4.12
C SER A 178 54.77 -15.59 -3.16
N TRP A 179 54.39 -15.76 -1.89
CA TRP A 179 55.22 -16.47 -0.90
C TRP A 179 55.47 -17.94 -1.28
N ALA A 180 54.51 -18.59 -1.93
CA ALA A 180 54.62 -19.96 -2.43
C ALA A 180 55.40 -20.07 -3.76
N GLY A 181 55.95 -18.98 -4.30
CA GLY A 181 56.72 -18.97 -5.56
C GLY A 181 55.87 -19.22 -6.80
N ILE A 182 54.55 -18.98 -6.73
CA ILE A 182 53.65 -19.14 -7.86
C ILE A 182 53.84 -17.96 -8.82
N PRO A 183 54.05 -18.21 -10.14
CA PRO A 183 54.13 -17.14 -11.12
C PRO A 183 52.93 -16.19 -11.05
N GLU A 184 53.17 -14.88 -11.15
CA GLU A 184 52.16 -13.84 -10.91
C GLU A 184 50.92 -13.98 -11.81
N ASN A 185 51.13 -14.43 -13.06
CA ASN A 185 50.05 -14.69 -14.00
C ASN A 185 49.15 -15.86 -13.56
N VAL A 186 49.66 -16.84 -12.82
CA VAL A 186 48.89 -17.98 -12.28
C VAL A 186 48.27 -17.62 -10.93
N ALA A 187 48.99 -16.85 -10.11
CA ALA A 187 48.52 -16.35 -8.82
C ALA A 187 47.26 -15.49 -8.95
N GLY A 188 47.20 -14.59 -9.94
CA GLY A 188 46.04 -13.74 -10.20
C GLY A 188 44.77 -14.53 -10.52
N TRP A 189 44.87 -15.53 -11.40
CA TRP A 189 43.71 -16.37 -11.75
C TRP A 189 43.26 -17.26 -10.58
N LEU A 190 44.19 -17.80 -9.80
CA LEU A 190 43.87 -18.57 -8.59
C LEU A 190 43.16 -17.72 -7.54
N ALA A 191 43.64 -16.49 -7.30
CA ALA A 191 43.02 -15.57 -6.35
C ALA A 191 41.58 -15.19 -6.77
N ILE A 192 41.36 -14.93 -8.06
CA ILE A 192 40.02 -14.66 -8.61
C ILE A 192 39.10 -15.89 -8.46
N ALA A 193 39.59 -17.09 -8.79
CA ALA A 193 38.81 -18.32 -8.72
C ALA A 193 38.40 -18.65 -7.27
N VAL A 194 39.34 -18.54 -6.32
CA VAL A 194 39.07 -18.78 -4.88
C VAL A 194 38.13 -17.73 -4.31
N ALA A 195 38.35 -16.45 -4.58
CA ALA A 195 37.47 -15.37 -4.11
C ALA A 195 36.04 -15.54 -4.66
N SER A 196 35.89 -15.94 -5.94
CA SER A 196 34.59 -16.18 -6.57
C SER A 196 33.90 -17.43 -6.03
N ALA A 197 34.63 -18.52 -5.77
CA ALA A 197 34.09 -19.74 -5.17
C ALA A 197 33.63 -19.53 -3.73
N MET A 198 34.40 -18.77 -2.94
CA MET A 198 34.00 -18.38 -1.58
C MET A 198 32.78 -17.46 -1.64
N TRP A 199 32.75 -16.51 -2.57
CA TRP A 199 31.59 -15.61 -2.77
C TRP A 199 30.29 -16.35 -3.06
N GLY A 200 30.32 -17.33 -3.97
CA GLY A 200 29.16 -18.16 -4.28
C GLY A 200 28.61 -18.91 -3.06
N ARG A 201 29.49 -19.27 -2.11
CA ARG A 201 29.14 -19.98 -0.88
C ARG A 201 28.60 -19.08 0.24
N PHE A 202 28.95 -17.79 0.24
CA PHE A 202 28.53 -16.83 1.28
C PHE A 202 27.40 -15.88 0.84
N VAL A 203 27.28 -15.57 -0.45
CA VAL A 203 26.35 -14.56 -0.97
C VAL A 203 25.14 -15.16 -1.64
N VAL A 204 25.19 -16.40 -2.15
CA VAL A 204 23.98 -17.13 -2.56
C VAL A 204 23.33 -17.65 -1.29
N PRO A 205 22.27 -17.03 -0.76
CA PRO A 205 21.60 -17.58 0.40
C PRO A 205 20.96 -18.89 -0.03
N ALA A 206 20.79 -19.84 0.89
CA ALA A 206 20.00 -21.07 0.73
C ALA A 206 18.52 -20.86 0.30
N TRP A 207 18.15 -19.65 -0.16
CA TRP A 207 16.90 -19.28 -0.81
C TRP A 207 16.70 -19.94 -2.17
N TRP A 208 17.77 -20.31 -2.89
CA TRP A 208 17.60 -20.95 -4.20
C TRP A 208 17.16 -22.42 -4.10
N HIS A 209 17.42 -23.08 -2.97
CA HIS A 209 17.04 -24.49 -2.76
C HIS A 209 15.65 -24.71 -2.14
N ARG A 210 14.83 -23.67 -1.91
CA ARG A 210 13.45 -23.81 -1.37
C ARG A 210 12.34 -23.63 -2.41
N ARG A 211 12.65 -23.72 -3.71
CA ARG A 211 11.68 -23.75 -4.81
C ARG A 211 11.74 -25.05 -5.62
N ARG A 212 11.83 -26.19 -4.94
CA ARG A 212 11.46 -27.50 -5.48
C ARG A 212 10.57 -28.18 -4.47
#